data_AF-A0A246AJ25-F1
#
_entry.id   AF-A0A246AJ25-F1
#
_cell.length_a   1.000
_cell.length_b   1.000
_cell.length_c   1.000
_cell.angle_alpha   90.00
_cell.angle_beta   90.00
_cell.angle_gamma   90.00
#
_symmetry.space_group_name_H-M   'P 1'
#
loop_
_entity.id
_entity.type
_entity.pdbx_description
1 polymer ?
#
loop_
_entity_poly.entity_id
_entity_poly.type
_entity_poly.pdbx_seq_one_letter_code
_entity_poly.pdbx_strand_id
1 'polypeptide(L)'
;MEINRLYFSSALLVIYLAIIVLLIAKRQKLRNHISYFIFAMIIVFCSEFFSTVGKVVYGEQFNSTPFMAGGIIICFFVTVFIYFYKILENRWSKRIQLGIIAVNCVNVILSLILIKDFFIFLPYPTYFVTIILLLASVTLFFFETFNSEKILNILSYYPFWIAISLIVLYVGLVPLIVISKRAVELSISKNIFFILLYSVNFTGYAIMFIGILFSKTEKLIRKTH
;
A
#
# COMPACT_ATOMS: atom_id res chain seq x y z
N MET A 1 -15.03 26.83 -4.59
CA MET A 1 -15.37 25.58 -5.31
C MET A 1 -14.94 24.42 -4.42
N GLU A 2 -15.89 23.70 -3.81
CA GLU A 2 -15.55 22.52 -3.03
C GLU A 2 -15.15 21.39 -3.96
N ILE A 3 -14.00 20.78 -3.69
CA ILE A 3 -13.56 19.61 -4.46
C ILE A 3 -14.53 18.47 -4.14
N ASN A 4 -15.24 18.00 -5.16
CA ASN A 4 -16.13 16.87 -5.01
C ASN A 4 -15.29 15.59 -4.88
N ARG A 5 -15.01 15.23 -3.63
CA ARG A 5 -14.23 14.04 -3.22
C ARG A 5 -14.75 12.76 -3.88
N LEU A 6 -16.05 12.68 -4.18
CA LEU A 6 -16.66 11.54 -4.82
C LEU A 6 -16.02 11.22 -6.17
N TYR A 7 -15.75 12.24 -7.00
CA TYR A 7 -15.13 12.03 -8.32
C TYR A 7 -13.71 11.48 -8.20
N PHE A 8 -12.92 12.03 -7.28
CA PHE A 8 -11.54 11.59 -7.07
C PHE A 8 -11.46 10.17 -6.49
N SER A 9 -12.29 9.84 -5.50
CA SER A 9 -12.38 8.45 -4.98
C SER A 9 -12.90 7.48 -6.04
N SER A 10 -13.88 7.87 -6.86
CA SER A 10 -14.37 7.05 -7.97
C SER A 10 -13.29 6.81 -9.03
N ALA A 11 -12.50 7.83 -9.38
CA ALA A 11 -11.39 7.69 -10.31
C ALA A 11 -10.29 6.75 -9.75
N LEU A 12 -9.98 6.84 -8.45
CA LEU A 12 -9.07 5.88 -7.81
C LEU A 12 -9.61 4.44 -7.85
N LEU A 13 -10.90 4.23 -7.63
CA LEU A 13 -11.52 2.90 -7.72
C LEU A 13 -11.35 2.27 -9.10
N VAL A 14 -11.50 3.07 -10.17
CA VAL A 14 -11.26 2.61 -11.54
C VAL A 14 -9.81 2.18 -11.72
N ILE A 15 -8.85 2.95 -11.19
CA ILE A 15 -7.42 2.59 -11.24
C ILE A 15 -7.14 1.31 -10.46
N TYR A 16 -7.69 1.16 -9.26
CA TYR A 16 -7.52 -0.04 -8.45
C TYR A 16 -8.05 -1.27 -9.16
N LEU A 17 -9.25 -1.18 -9.75
CA LEU A 17 -9.85 -2.26 -10.52
C LEU A 17 -8.99 -2.62 -11.73
N ALA A 18 -8.50 -1.62 -12.47
CA ALA A 18 -7.63 -1.83 -13.63
C ALA A 18 -6.32 -2.54 -13.22
N ILE A 19 -5.70 -2.12 -12.11
CA ILE A 19 -4.51 -2.77 -11.54
C ILE A 19 -4.83 -4.22 -11.19
N ILE A 20 -5.90 -4.49 -10.45
CA ILE A 20 -6.29 -5.85 -10.04
C ILE A 20 -6.52 -6.75 -11.25
N VAL A 21 -7.27 -6.29 -12.25
CA VAL A 21 -7.54 -7.04 -13.49
C VAL A 21 -6.24 -7.36 -14.22
N LEU A 22 -5.35 -6.37 -14.37
CA LEU A 22 -4.06 -6.57 -15.03
C LEU A 22 -3.13 -7.51 -14.25
N LEU A 23 -3.11 -7.42 -12.92
CA LEU A 23 -2.36 -8.33 -12.07
C LEU A 23 -2.84 -9.77 -12.22
N ILE A 24 -4.16 -9.99 -12.25
CA ILE A 24 -4.75 -11.31 -12.46
C ILE A 24 -4.43 -11.83 -13.86
N ALA A 25 -4.60 -11.00 -14.89
CA ALA A 25 -4.34 -11.37 -16.28
C ALA A 25 -2.86 -11.70 -16.52
N LYS A 26 -1.94 -10.94 -15.94
CA LYS A 26 -0.49 -11.15 -16.07
C LYS A 26 0.11 -11.99 -14.94
N ARG A 27 -0.68 -12.60 -14.05
CA ARG A 27 -0.17 -13.29 -12.84
C ARG A 27 0.94 -14.30 -13.09
N GLN A 28 0.86 -15.02 -14.23
CA GLN A 28 1.87 -16.03 -14.61
C GLN A 28 3.22 -15.42 -15.01
N LYS A 29 3.25 -14.12 -15.35
CA LYS A 29 4.44 -13.37 -15.78
C LYS A 29 5.09 -12.62 -14.62
N LEU A 30 4.34 -12.26 -13.58
CA LEU A 30 4.72 -11.32 -12.51
C LEU A 30 5.41 -11.99 -11.30
N ARG A 31 6.02 -13.16 -11.50
CA ARG A 31 6.73 -14.01 -10.52
C ARG A 31 5.82 -14.75 -9.53
N ASN A 32 6.36 -15.82 -8.96
CA ASN A 32 5.72 -16.60 -7.92
C ASN A 32 5.36 -15.71 -6.71
N HIS A 33 4.22 -15.98 -6.08
CA HIS A 33 3.69 -15.28 -4.90
C HIS A 33 3.07 -13.90 -5.12
N ILE A 34 2.87 -13.46 -6.37
CA ILE A 34 2.12 -12.23 -6.66
C ILE A 34 0.67 -12.24 -6.14
N SER A 35 0.10 -13.44 -5.91
CA SER A 35 -1.23 -13.63 -5.34
C SER A 35 -1.43 -12.93 -3.99
N TYR A 36 -0.40 -12.87 -3.14
CA TYR A 36 -0.48 -12.13 -1.87
C TYR A 36 -0.68 -10.63 -2.13
N PHE A 37 0.05 -10.07 -3.10
CA PHE A 37 -0.10 -8.67 -3.44
C PHE A 37 -1.45 -8.37 -4.11
N ILE A 38 -1.95 -9.28 -4.95
CA ILE A 38 -3.31 -9.19 -5.51
C ILE A 38 -4.34 -9.13 -4.38
N PHE A 39 -4.21 -10.00 -3.37
CA PHE A 39 -5.10 -10.00 -2.22
C PHE A 39 -5.03 -8.68 -1.43
N ALA A 40 -3.84 -8.12 -1.24
CA ALA A 40 -3.67 -6.80 -0.62
C ALA A 40 -4.40 -5.69 -1.42
N MET A 41 -4.29 -5.70 -2.75
CA MET A 41 -5.01 -4.74 -3.60
C MET A 41 -6.53 -4.90 -3.54
N ILE A 42 -7.03 -6.13 -3.45
CA ILE A 42 -8.46 -6.40 -3.27
C ILE A 42 -8.96 -5.83 -1.93
N ILE A 43 -8.19 -5.99 -0.84
CA ILE A 43 -8.54 -5.42 0.47
C ILE A 43 -8.71 -3.89 0.37
N VAL A 44 -7.75 -3.20 -0.27
CA VAL A 44 -7.81 -1.74 -0.46
C VAL A 44 -9.00 -1.34 -1.35
N PHE A 45 -9.21 -2.05 -2.46
CA PHE A 45 -10.33 -1.80 -3.36
C PHE A 45 -11.67 -1.94 -2.64
N CYS A 46 -11.89 -3.05 -1.93
CA CYS A 46 -13.13 -3.27 -1.20
C CYS A 46 -13.37 -2.19 -0.16
N SER A 47 -12.34 -1.78 0.58
CA SER A 47 -12.44 -0.69 1.57
C SER A 47 -12.90 0.62 0.93
N GLU A 48 -12.20 1.05 -0.12
CA GLU A 48 -12.52 2.32 -0.78
C GLU A 48 -13.88 2.24 -1.49
N PHE A 49 -14.26 1.07 -2.00
CA PHE A 49 -15.55 0.85 -2.65
C PHE A 49 -16.69 0.96 -1.65
N PHE A 50 -16.61 0.27 -0.51
CA PHE A 50 -17.63 0.36 0.53
C PHE A 50 -17.71 1.77 1.13
N SER A 51 -16.57 2.45 1.33
CA SER A 51 -16.51 3.84 1.78
C SER A 51 -17.21 4.78 0.79
N THR A 52 -16.98 4.59 -0.51
CA THR A 52 -17.57 5.42 -1.56
C THR A 52 -19.07 5.15 -1.71
N VAL A 53 -19.48 3.89 -1.82
CA VAL A 53 -20.90 3.50 -1.93
C VAL A 53 -21.69 3.94 -0.70
N GLY A 54 -21.13 3.76 0.50
CA GLY A 54 -21.77 4.18 1.74
C GLY A 54 -22.05 5.69 1.77
N LYS A 55 -21.12 6.52 1.28
CA LYS A 55 -21.34 7.98 1.14
C LYS A 55 -22.40 8.33 0.10
N VAL A 56 -22.50 7.58 -1.00
CA VAL A 56 -23.54 7.80 -2.02
C VAL A 56 -24.93 7.47 -1.47
N VAL A 57 -25.05 6.35 -0.75
CA VAL A 57 -26.35 5.82 -0.30
C VAL A 57 -26.86 6.52 0.95
N TYR A 58 -25.99 6.77 1.93
CA TYR A 58 -26.36 7.30 3.25
C TYR A 58 -25.94 8.78 3.45
N GLY A 59 -25.39 9.42 2.41
CA GLY A 59 -24.94 10.81 2.44
C GLY A 59 -23.67 11.05 3.25
N GLU A 60 -23.31 12.33 3.45
CA GLU A 60 -22.11 12.77 4.18
C GLU A 60 -22.07 12.32 5.66
N GLN A 61 -23.20 11.90 6.21
CA GLN A 61 -23.29 11.37 7.59
C GLN A 61 -22.80 9.93 7.71
N PHE A 62 -22.54 9.24 6.59
CA PHE A 62 -21.94 7.91 6.61
C PHE A 62 -20.50 7.97 7.11
N ASN A 63 -20.34 7.77 8.41
CA ASN A 63 -19.05 7.67 9.05
C ASN A 63 -18.58 6.21 8.94
N SER A 64 -17.72 5.93 7.96
CA SER A 64 -17.14 4.60 7.69
C SER A 64 -16.11 4.16 8.75
N THR A 65 -16.28 4.57 10.00
CA THR A 65 -15.17 4.79 10.95
C THR A 65 -14.60 3.53 11.63
N PRO A 66 -15.33 2.49 12.08
CA PRO A 66 -14.70 1.42 12.88
C PRO A 66 -14.19 0.20 12.12
N PHE A 67 -15.01 -0.39 11.25
CA PHE A 67 -14.64 -1.68 10.64
C PHE A 67 -13.87 -1.53 9.33
N MET A 68 -13.90 -0.35 8.69
CA MET A 68 -13.28 -0.14 7.37
C MET A 68 -11.92 0.56 7.41
N ALA A 69 -11.57 1.28 8.48
CA ALA A 69 -10.31 2.00 8.56
C ALA A 69 -9.19 1.16 9.20
N GLY A 70 -9.27 0.88 10.51
CA GLY A 70 -8.17 0.23 11.24
C GLY A 70 -7.90 -1.20 10.81
N GLY A 71 -8.93 -2.06 10.85
CA GLY A 71 -8.80 -3.48 10.54
C GLY A 71 -8.32 -3.75 9.12
N ILE A 72 -8.90 -3.06 8.13
CA ILE A 72 -8.53 -3.19 6.72
C ILE A 72 -7.08 -2.74 6.49
N ILE A 73 -6.66 -1.60 7.06
CA ILE A 73 -5.28 -1.12 6.92
C ILE A 73 -4.29 -2.14 7.49
N ILE A 74 -4.61 -2.75 8.64
CA ILE A 74 -3.79 -3.81 9.23
C ILE A 74 -3.74 -5.04 8.32
N CYS A 75 -4.89 -5.52 7.82
CA CYS A 75 -4.95 -6.63 6.89
C CYS A 75 -4.13 -6.38 5.62
N PHE A 76 -4.18 -5.15 5.09
CA PHE A 76 -3.35 -4.72 3.96
C PHE A 76 -1.86 -4.84 4.30
N PHE A 77 -1.39 -4.21 5.37
CA PHE A 77 0.05 -4.23 5.71
C PHE A 77 0.55 -5.64 6.01
N VAL A 78 -0.21 -6.43 6.77
CA VAL A 78 0.16 -7.82 7.06
C VAL A 78 0.33 -8.61 5.75
N THR A 79 -0.60 -8.45 4.81
CA THR A 79 -0.52 -9.11 3.51
C THR A 79 0.70 -8.64 2.70
N VAL A 80 1.01 -7.34 2.73
CA VAL A 80 2.21 -6.78 2.08
C VAL A 80 3.50 -7.27 2.72
N PHE A 81 3.56 -7.36 4.05
CA PHE A 81 4.73 -7.90 4.73
C PHE A 81 4.96 -9.38 4.42
N ILE A 82 3.88 -10.17 4.35
CA ILE A 82 3.93 -11.57 3.93
C ILE A 82 4.40 -11.67 2.47
N TYR A 83 3.92 -10.78 1.60
CA TYR A 83 4.39 -10.70 0.22
C TYR A 83 5.91 -10.47 0.17
N PHE A 84 6.43 -9.47 0.90
CA PHE A 84 7.88 -9.24 0.99
C PHE A 84 8.64 -10.46 1.52
N TYR A 85 8.14 -11.12 2.56
CA TYR A 85 8.74 -12.35 3.08
C TYR A 85 8.85 -13.46 2.03
N LYS A 86 7.83 -13.63 1.19
CA LYS A 86 7.78 -14.67 0.17
C LYS A 86 8.68 -14.39 -1.02
N ILE A 87 8.89 -13.13 -1.40
CA ILE A 87 9.70 -12.77 -2.58
C ILE A 87 11.20 -12.72 -2.29
N LEU A 88 11.60 -12.54 -1.03
CA LEU A 88 12.98 -12.69 -0.58
C LEU A 88 13.42 -14.14 -0.80
N GLU A 89 14.67 -14.36 -1.15
CA GLU A 89 15.28 -15.67 -1.39
C GLU A 89 16.28 -16.02 -0.30
N ASN A 90 17.09 -15.04 0.14
CA ASN A 90 18.10 -15.23 1.17
C ASN A 90 17.45 -15.56 2.53
N ARG A 91 17.96 -16.61 3.18
CA ARG A 91 17.51 -17.05 4.52
C ARG A 91 17.70 -15.97 5.58
N TRP A 92 18.78 -15.18 5.50
CA TRP A 92 19.04 -14.09 6.45
C TRP A 92 18.02 -12.97 6.31
N SER A 93 17.76 -12.49 5.08
CA SER A 93 16.72 -11.49 4.82
C SER A 93 15.34 -11.99 5.27
N LYS A 94 15.01 -13.26 5.02
CA LYS A 94 13.75 -13.85 5.50
C LYS A 94 13.61 -13.81 7.02
N ARG A 95 14.69 -14.07 7.76
CA ARG A 95 14.69 -13.98 9.23
C ARG A 95 14.46 -12.54 9.70
N ILE A 96 15.14 -11.57 9.09
CA ILE A 96 14.92 -10.14 9.41
C ILE A 96 13.47 -9.75 9.09
N GLN A 97 12.94 -10.16 7.93
CA GLN A 97 11.56 -9.87 7.54
C GLN A 97 10.52 -10.53 8.46
N LEU A 98 10.78 -11.75 8.97
CA LEU A 98 9.96 -12.34 10.03
C LEU A 98 10.01 -11.53 11.32
N GLY A 99 11.18 -11.00 11.67
CA GLY A 99 11.32 -10.05 12.78
C GLY A 99 10.45 -8.81 12.57
N ILE A 100 10.47 -8.22 11.38
CA ILE A 100 9.63 -7.06 11.02
C ILE A 100 8.14 -7.39 11.18
N ILE A 101 7.70 -8.55 10.67
CA ILE A 101 6.31 -9.02 10.83
C ILE A 101 5.96 -9.15 12.31
N ALA A 102 6.82 -9.80 13.11
CA ALA A 102 6.59 -10.00 14.53
C ALA A 102 6.51 -8.67 15.29
N VAL A 103 7.42 -7.73 15.03
CA VAL A 103 7.39 -6.38 15.64
C VAL A 103 6.11 -5.64 15.25
N ASN A 104 5.67 -5.73 13.98
CA ASN A 104 4.42 -5.12 13.56
C ASN A 104 3.20 -5.73 14.28
N CYS A 105 3.17 -7.05 14.45
CA CYS A 105 2.11 -7.72 15.22
C CYS A 105 2.09 -7.25 16.67
N VAL A 106 3.25 -7.16 17.34
CA VAL A 106 3.36 -6.64 18.71
C VAL A 106 2.87 -5.19 18.77
N ASN A 107 3.28 -4.34 17.83
CA ASN A 107 2.84 -2.94 17.74
C ASN A 107 1.30 -2.84 17.64
N VAL A 108 0.68 -3.65 16.77
CA VAL A 108 -0.78 -3.70 16.61
C VAL A 108 -1.46 -4.22 17.88
N ILE A 109 -0.99 -5.32 18.48
CA ILE A 109 -1.59 -5.92 19.68
C ILE A 109 -1.50 -4.96 20.87
N LEU A 110 -0.35 -4.34 21.10
CA LEU A 110 -0.18 -3.35 22.17
C LEU A 110 -1.15 -2.17 21.97
N SER A 111 -1.26 -1.68 20.75
CA SER A 111 -2.16 -0.58 20.42
C SER A 111 -3.63 -0.96 20.59
N LEU A 112 -3.99 -2.21 20.26
CA LEU A 112 -5.33 -2.75 20.46
C LEU A 112 -5.73 -2.82 21.93
N ILE A 113 -4.79 -3.20 22.82
CA ILE A 113 -5.03 -3.32 24.26
C ILE A 113 -5.08 -1.94 24.93
N LEU A 114 -4.20 -1.02 24.51
CA LEU A 114 -4.00 0.26 25.18
C LEU A 114 -4.98 1.36 24.70
N ILE A 115 -5.59 1.22 23.52
CA ILE A 115 -6.39 2.29 22.89
C ILE A 115 -7.82 1.80 22.65
N LYS A 116 -8.77 2.38 23.39
CA LYS A 116 -10.19 1.99 23.36
C LYS A 116 -10.85 2.12 21.98
N ASP A 117 -10.46 3.13 21.20
CA ASP A 117 -11.04 3.44 19.90
C ASP A 117 -10.18 2.98 18.71
N PHE A 118 -9.32 1.98 18.92
CA PHE A 118 -8.32 1.50 17.95
C PHE A 118 -8.89 1.19 16.55
N PHE A 119 -10.06 0.56 16.51
CA PHE A 119 -10.72 0.21 15.24
C PHE A 119 -11.37 1.44 14.59
N ILE A 120 -11.90 2.37 15.40
CA ILE A 120 -12.54 3.62 14.96
C ILE A 120 -11.52 4.57 14.33
N PHE A 121 -10.34 4.66 14.91
CA PHE A 121 -9.24 5.44 14.36
C PHE A 121 -7.97 4.62 14.52
N LEU A 122 -7.37 4.20 13.40
CA LEU A 122 -6.04 3.58 13.46
C LEU A 122 -5.10 4.58 14.14
N PRO A 123 -4.51 4.25 15.29
CA PRO A 123 -3.76 5.23 16.03
C PRO A 123 -2.54 5.67 15.26
N TYR A 124 -2.30 6.98 15.27
CA TYR A 124 -1.17 7.57 14.58
C TYR A 124 0.18 6.91 14.93
N PRO A 125 0.53 6.66 16.22
CA PRO A 125 1.79 6.02 16.55
C PRO A 125 1.90 4.62 15.93
N THR A 126 0.81 3.84 15.99
CA THR A 126 0.75 2.50 15.40
C THR A 126 1.00 2.56 13.90
N TYR A 127 0.26 3.43 13.18
CA TYR A 127 0.37 3.57 11.74
C TYR A 127 1.76 4.07 11.32
N PHE A 128 2.34 5.03 12.04
CA PHE A 128 3.67 5.55 11.78
C PHE A 128 4.75 4.47 11.95
N VAL A 129 4.71 3.70 13.04
CA VAL A 129 5.62 2.56 13.25
C VAL A 129 5.46 1.53 12.13
N THR A 130 4.22 1.21 11.75
CA THR A 130 3.96 0.28 10.63
C THR A 130 4.53 0.79 9.30
N ILE A 131 4.47 2.10 9.02
CA ILE A 131 5.11 2.69 7.83
C ILE A 131 6.64 2.55 7.89
N ILE A 132 7.27 2.82 9.03
CA ILE A 132 8.72 2.64 9.19
C ILE A 132 9.11 1.18 8.93
N LEU A 133 8.35 0.25 9.48
CA LEU A 133 8.56 -1.19 9.27
C LEU A 133 8.38 -1.58 7.79
N LEU A 134 7.41 -1.00 7.10
CA LEU A 134 7.25 -1.18 5.65
C LEU A 134 8.47 -0.67 4.88
N LEU A 135 8.98 0.51 5.20
CA LEU A 135 10.18 1.05 4.57
C LEU A 135 11.40 0.17 4.85
N ALA A 136 11.52 -0.40 6.05
CA ALA A 136 12.55 -1.37 6.37
C ALA A 136 12.43 -2.65 5.52
N SER A 137 11.21 -3.19 5.34
CA SER A 137 10.96 -4.33 4.44
C SER A 137 11.34 -4.03 2.99
N VAL A 138 10.96 -2.84 2.48
CA VAL A 138 11.31 -2.42 1.12
C VAL A 138 12.82 -2.26 0.98
N THR A 139 13.49 -1.68 1.97
CA THR A 139 14.95 -1.50 1.98
C THR A 139 15.66 -2.85 1.95
N LEU A 140 15.21 -3.80 2.77
CA LEU A 140 15.73 -5.16 2.79
C LEU A 140 15.56 -5.86 1.44
N PHE A 141 14.41 -5.68 0.80
CA PHE A 141 14.15 -6.17 -0.55
C PHE A 141 15.09 -5.56 -1.60
N PHE A 142 15.34 -4.24 -1.54
CA PHE A 142 16.30 -3.61 -2.46
C PHE A 142 17.73 -4.06 -2.22
N PHE A 143 18.14 -4.19 -0.96
CA PHE A 143 19.47 -4.70 -0.61
C PHE A 143 19.72 -6.08 -1.22
N GLU A 144 18.75 -6.98 -1.15
CA GLU A 144 18.87 -8.29 -1.78
C GLU A 144 18.79 -8.23 -3.30
N THR A 145 17.90 -7.40 -3.85
CA THR A 145 17.72 -7.29 -5.31
C THR A 145 18.96 -6.71 -5.99
N PHE A 146 19.57 -5.67 -5.41
CA PHE A 146 20.79 -5.05 -5.95
C PHE A 146 22.03 -5.92 -5.83
N ASN A 147 22.08 -6.80 -4.82
CA ASN A 147 23.15 -7.80 -4.66
C ASN A 147 22.88 -9.10 -5.43
N SER A 148 21.96 -9.09 -6.40
CA SER A 148 21.60 -10.26 -7.21
C SER A 148 21.57 -9.92 -8.70
N GLU A 149 21.60 -10.94 -9.56
CA GLU A 149 21.50 -10.78 -11.03
C GLU A 149 20.20 -10.08 -11.50
N LYS A 150 19.20 -9.96 -10.62
CA LYS A 150 17.93 -9.26 -10.90
C LYS A 150 18.13 -7.78 -11.21
N ILE A 151 19.23 -7.18 -10.75
CA ILE A 151 19.58 -5.78 -11.05
C ILE A 151 19.68 -5.53 -12.56
N LEU A 152 20.13 -6.50 -13.34
CA LEU A 152 20.31 -6.39 -14.80
C LEU A 152 18.99 -6.19 -15.54
N ASN A 153 17.88 -6.67 -14.96
CA ASN A 153 16.55 -6.64 -15.57
C ASN A 153 15.51 -5.93 -14.68
N ILE A 154 15.97 -4.99 -13.84
CA ILE A 154 15.17 -4.38 -12.78
C ILE A 154 13.90 -3.69 -13.27
N LEU A 155 13.95 -3.06 -14.44
CA LEU A 155 12.78 -2.42 -15.06
C LEU A 155 11.70 -3.42 -15.49
N SER A 156 12.06 -4.68 -15.74
CA SER A 156 11.12 -5.76 -16.07
C SER A 156 10.64 -6.54 -14.86
N TYR A 157 11.21 -6.27 -13.68
CA TYR A 157 10.98 -7.02 -12.46
C TYR A 157 9.84 -6.39 -11.63
N TYR A 158 8.64 -6.94 -11.72
CA TYR A 158 7.45 -6.31 -11.11
C TYR A 158 7.55 -5.98 -9.60
N PRO A 159 8.13 -6.83 -8.73
CA PRO A 159 8.30 -6.50 -7.32
C PRO A 159 9.05 -5.19 -7.06
N PHE A 160 9.93 -4.77 -7.96
CA PHE A 160 10.59 -3.46 -7.91
C PHE A 160 9.60 -2.31 -8.03
N TRP A 161 8.67 -2.38 -8.98
CA TRP A 161 7.64 -1.36 -9.18
C TRP A 161 6.66 -1.29 -8.00
N ILE A 162 6.32 -2.44 -7.41
CA ILE A 162 5.54 -2.48 -6.16
C ILE A 162 6.29 -1.74 -5.05
N ALA A 163 7.58 -2.03 -4.86
CA ALA A 163 8.39 -1.40 -3.82
C ALA A 163 8.46 0.14 -4.00
N ILE A 164 8.70 0.64 -5.21
CA ILE A 164 8.72 2.09 -5.49
C ILE A 164 7.34 2.70 -5.23
N SER A 165 6.28 2.08 -5.73
CA SER A 165 4.91 2.55 -5.53
C SER A 165 4.57 2.68 -4.04
N LEU A 166 4.92 1.67 -3.23
CA LEU A 166 4.71 1.70 -1.78
C LEU A 166 5.54 2.80 -1.11
N ILE A 167 6.79 3.05 -1.53
CA ILE A 167 7.56 4.20 -1.02
C ILE A 167 6.83 5.50 -1.31
N VAL A 168 6.43 5.74 -2.57
CA VAL A 168 5.78 7.00 -2.96
C VAL A 168 4.48 7.19 -2.19
N LEU A 169 3.66 6.14 -2.06
CA LEU A 169 2.43 6.19 -1.27
C LEU A 169 2.74 6.52 0.19
N TYR A 170 3.53 5.70 0.87
CA TYR A 170 3.64 5.80 2.33
C TYR A 170 4.57 6.92 2.80
N VAL A 171 5.65 7.22 2.07
CA VAL A 171 6.47 8.42 2.36
C VAL A 171 5.69 9.69 2.03
N GLY A 172 4.93 9.73 0.93
CA GLY A 172 4.10 10.87 0.58
C GLY A 172 2.92 11.09 1.54
N LEU A 173 2.40 10.01 2.14
CA LEU A 173 1.32 10.10 3.13
C LEU A 173 1.81 10.56 4.52
N VAL A 174 3.05 10.23 4.93
CA VAL A 174 3.60 10.67 6.24
C VAL A 174 3.42 12.16 6.53
N PRO A 175 3.88 13.10 5.68
CA PRO A 175 3.71 14.53 5.94
C PRO A 175 2.23 14.93 5.95
N LEU A 176 1.38 14.29 5.15
CA LEU A 176 -0.05 14.56 5.14
C LEU A 176 -0.72 14.18 6.47
N ILE A 177 -0.31 13.07 7.10
CA ILE A 177 -0.86 12.68 8.39
C ILE A 177 -0.43 13.65 9.50
N VAL A 178 0.79 14.19 9.41
CA VAL A 178 1.27 15.24 10.34
C VAL A 178 0.48 16.54 10.12
N ILE A 179 0.30 16.94 8.86
CA ILE A 179 -0.48 18.11 8.46
C ILE A 179 -1.93 17.98 8.93
N SER A 180 -2.57 16.80 8.80
CA SER A 180 -3.96 16.63 9.21
C SER A 180 -4.17 16.83 10.70
N LYS A 181 -3.15 16.53 11.54
CA LYS A 181 -3.20 16.80 12.99
C LYS A 181 -3.01 18.27 13.34
N ARG A 182 -2.15 18.97 12.60
CA ARG A 182 -1.86 20.39 12.80
C ARG A 182 -2.68 21.31 11.89
N ALA A 183 -3.69 20.78 11.21
CA ALA A 183 -4.44 21.52 10.19
C ALA A 183 -5.13 22.78 10.75
N VAL A 184 -5.55 22.72 12.02
CA VAL A 184 -6.12 23.86 12.76
C VAL A 184 -5.07 24.95 13.01
N GLU A 185 -3.83 24.57 13.30
CA GLU A 185 -2.71 25.50 13.54
C GLU A 185 -2.13 26.07 12.25
N LEU A 186 -2.14 25.28 11.17
CA LEU A 186 -1.51 25.63 9.88
C LEU A 186 -2.44 26.39 8.92
N SER A 187 -3.72 26.60 9.28
CA SER A 187 -4.72 27.27 8.44
C SER A 187 -4.81 26.70 7.00
N ILE A 188 -4.48 25.42 6.81
CA ILE A 188 -4.45 24.79 5.50
C ILE A 188 -5.89 24.55 5.04
N SER A 189 -6.22 25.03 3.84
CA SER A 189 -7.55 24.78 3.29
C SER A 189 -7.78 23.27 3.11
N LYS A 190 -8.98 22.82 3.50
CA LYS A 190 -9.46 21.44 3.33
C LYS A 190 -9.22 20.93 1.90
N ASN A 191 -9.42 21.78 0.89
CA ASN A 191 -9.20 21.46 -0.52
C ASN A 191 -7.73 21.15 -0.84
N ILE A 192 -6.77 21.93 -0.35
CA ILE A 192 -5.33 21.69 -0.60
C ILE A 192 -4.93 20.33 -0.02
N PHE A 193 -5.41 20.00 1.19
CA PHE A 193 -5.17 18.70 1.80
C PHE A 193 -5.66 17.54 0.91
N PHE A 194 -6.88 17.62 0.37
CA PHE A 194 -7.39 16.59 -0.54
C PHE A 194 -6.61 16.51 -1.85
N ILE A 195 -6.24 17.64 -2.46
CA ILE A 195 -5.44 17.64 -3.69
C ILE A 195 -4.13 16.88 -3.46
N LEU A 196 -3.43 17.17 -2.35
CA LEU A 196 -2.18 16.49 -2.04
C LEU A 196 -2.38 15.00 -1.76
N LEU A 197 -3.41 14.65 -0.97
CA LEU A 197 -3.76 13.26 -0.67
C LEU A 197 -4.03 12.45 -1.93
N TYR A 198 -4.90 12.96 -2.81
CA TYR A 198 -5.22 12.29 -4.05
C TYR A 198 -4.02 12.26 -5.00
N SER A 199 -3.25 13.34 -5.12
CA SER A 199 -2.04 13.38 -5.98
C SER A 199 -1.02 12.30 -5.59
N VAL A 200 -0.76 12.12 -4.29
CA VAL A 200 0.14 11.06 -3.79
C VAL A 200 -0.40 9.68 -4.16
N ASN A 201 -1.70 9.44 -3.95
CA ASN A 201 -2.33 8.17 -4.31
C ASN A 201 -2.25 7.92 -5.82
N PHE A 202 -2.71 8.85 -6.66
CA PHE A 202 -2.65 8.73 -8.11
C PHE A 202 -1.23 8.44 -8.60
N THR A 203 -0.23 9.15 -8.08
CA THR A 203 1.18 8.95 -8.46
C THR A 203 1.64 7.54 -8.09
N GLY A 204 1.40 7.12 -6.84
CA GLY A 204 1.80 5.80 -6.37
C GLY A 204 1.15 4.67 -7.18
N TYR A 205 -0.16 4.74 -7.41
CA TYR A 205 -0.86 3.71 -8.17
C TYR A 205 -0.59 3.76 -9.68
N ALA A 206 -0.29 4.94 -10.25
CA ALA A 206 0.17 5.06 -11.62
C ALA A 206 1.52 4.34 -11.82
N ILE A 207 2.48 4.51 -10.89
CA ILE A 207 3.75 3.77 -10.91
C ILE A 207 3.51 2.26 -10.89
N MET A 208 2.60 1.80 -10.03
CA MET A 208 2.23 0.38 -9.95
C MET A 208 1.64 -0.13 -11.27
N PHE A 209 0.68 0.61 -11.85
CA PHE A 209 0.05 0.29 -13.12
C PHE A 209 1.08 0.22 -14.25
N ILE A 210 1.93 1.25 -14.38
CA ILE A 210 3.02 1.32 -15.36
C ILE A 210 3.98 0.13 -15.18
N GLY A 211 4.31 -0.23 -13.95
CA GLY A 211 5.13 -1.40 -13.64
C GLY A 211 4.57 -2.70 -14.22
N ILE A 212 3.25 -2.90 -14.18
CA ILE A 212 2.62 -4.09 -14.77
C ILE A 212 2.80 -4.12 -16.29
N LEU A 213 2.80 -2.96 -16.94
CA LEU A 213 2.99 -2.84 -18.39
C LEU A 213 4.42 -3.19 -18.80
N PHE A 214 5.42 -2.68 -18.07
CA PHE A 214 6.85 -2.94 -18.34
C PHE A 214 7.33 -4.32 -17.91
N SER A 215 6.60 -5.00 -17.03
CA SER A 215 7.00 -6.31 -16.53
C SER A 215 6.93 -7.40 -17.62
N LYS A 216 8.03 -8.15 -17.78
CA LYS A 216 8.17 -9.21 -18.78
C LYS A 216 8.22 -10.59 -18.13
N THR A 217 7.87 -11.63 -18.88
CA THR A 217 7.82 -13.01 -18.40
C THR A 217 9.21 -13.55 -18.04
N GLU A 218 9.37 -14.08 -16.83
CA GLU A 218 10.62 -14.69 -16.33
C GLU A 218 11.15 -15.84 -17.21
N LYS A 219 10.27 -16.59 -17.89
CA LYS A 219 10.65 -17.67 -18.85
C LYS A 219 11.43 -17.19 -20.07
N LEU A 220 11.25 -15.94 -20.50
CA LEU A 220 12.00 -15.39 -21.63
C LEU A 220 13.43 -15.00 -21.23
N ILE A 221 13.61 -14.55 -19.98
CA ILE A 221 14.91 -14.08 -19.46
C ILE A 221 15.91 -15.24 -19.31
N ARG A 222 15.44 -16.44 -18.92
CA ARG A 222 16.28 -17.65 -18.87
C ARG A 222 16.58 -18.31 -20.22
N LYS A 223 15.93 -17.88 -21.32
CA LYS A 223 16.17 -18.44 -22.66
C LYS A 223 17.12 -17.58 -23.51
N THR A 224 17.44 -16.37 -23.06
CA THR A 224 18.35 -15.43 -23.73
C THR A 224 19.75 -15.38 -23.11
N HIS A 225 20.03 -16.27 -22.16
CA HIS A 225 21.35 -16.59 -21.60
C HIS A 225 21.54 -18.10 -21.69
#